data_AF-A0A1V6EZ28-F1
#
_entry.id   AF-A0A1V6EZ28-F1
#
_cell.length_a   1.000
_cell.length_b   1.000
_cell.length_c   1.000
_cell.angle_alpha   90.00
_cell.angle_beta   90.00
_cell.angle_gamma   90.00
#
_symmetry.space_group_name_H-M   'P 1'
#
loop_
_entity.id
_entity.type
_entity.pdbx_description
1 polymer ?
#
loop_
_entity_poly.entity_id
_entity_poly.type
_entity_poly.pdbx_seq_one_letter_code
_entity_poly.pdbx_strand_id
1 'polypeptide(L)' 'MDTDPILREVHQMKDLFARSMGYDLSRMCERLREDAEKHPERMVYPPSQTAAPVKRRTVTRKTAK' A
#
# COMPACT_ATOMS: atom_id res chain seq x y z
N MET A 1 6.08 24.37 2.84
CA MET A 1 5.53 23.03 3.11
C MET A 1 6.42 22.06 2.35
N ASP A 2 7.51 21.63 2.98
CA ASP A 2 8.37 20.60 2.41
C ASP A 2 7.59 19.29 2.44
N THR A 3 6.90 19.00 1.34
CA THR A 3 6.23 17.72 1.17
C THR A 3 7.31 16.65 1.24
N ASP A 4 7.12 15.70 2.15
CA ASP A 4 8.01 14.56 2.36
C ASP A 4 8.48 14.02 0.99
N PRO A 5 9.80 13.95 0.71
CA PRO A 5 10.30 13.64 -0.62
C PRO A 5 9.74 12.33 -1.19
N ILE A 6 9.45 11.36 -0.32
CA ILE A 6 8.80 10.09 -0.67
C ILE A 6 7.38 10.33 -1.20
N LEU A 7 6.59 11.15 -0.50
CA LEU A 7 5.23 11.47 -0.93
C LEU A 7 5.23 12.23 -2.26
N ARG A 8 6.20 13.14 -2.46
CA ARG A 8 6.35 13.85 -3.74
C ARG A 8 6.59 12.89 -4.90
N GLU A 9 7.46 11.90 -4.70
CA GLU A 9 7.79 10.91 -5.72
C GLU A 9 6.61 9.97 -6.01
N VAL A 10 5.89 9.52 -4.97
CA VAL A 10 4.65 8.74 -5.13
C VAL A 10 3.61 9.51 -5.95
N HIS A 11 3.42 10.80 -5.66
CA HIS A 11 2.51 11.65 -6.42
C HIS A 11 2.94 11.79 -7.89
N GLN A 12 4.23 11.99 -8.15
CA GLN A 12 4.76 12.05 -9.51
C GLN A 12 4.56 10.73 -10.27
N MET A 13 4.83 9.59 -9.64
CA MET A 13 4.60 8.28 -10.26
C MET A 13 3.12 8.05 -10.59
N LYS A 14 2.22 8.45 -9.69
CA LYS A 14 0.78 8.33 -9.92
C LYS A 14 0.33 9.19 -11.11
N ASP A 15 0.84 10.41 -11.21
CA ASP A 15 0.53 11.32 -12.32
C ASP A 15 1.09 10.81 -13.65
N LEU A 16 2.31 10.27 -13.67
CA LEU A 16 2.89 9.65 -14.87
C LEU A 16 2.06 8.46 -15.34
N PHE A 17 1.63 7.62 -14.41
CA PHE A 17 0.76 6.48 -14.71
C PHE A 17 -0.60 6.94 -15.27
N ALA A 18 -1.24 7.93 -14.65
CA ALA A 18 -2.50 8.50 -15.13
C ALA A 18 -2.36 9.13 -16.53
N ARG A 19 -1.28 9.91 -16.77
CA ARG A 19 -0.99 10.49 -18.08
C ARG A 19 -0.78 9.43 -19.16
N SER A 20 -0.09 8.33 -18.84
CA SER A 20 0.16 7.24 -19.80
C SER A 20 -1.13 6.58 -20.29
N MET A 21 -2.20 6.62 -19.48
CA MET A 21 -3.51 6.05 -19.80
C MET A 21 -4.56 7.09 -20.16
N GLY A 22 -4.16 8.35 -20.38
CA GLY A 22 -5.08 9.43 -20.76
C GLY A 22 -6.12 9.77 -19.68
N TYR A 23 -5.78 9.54 -18.40
CA TYR A 23 -6.68 9.71 -17.26
C TYR A 23 -7.96 8.85 -17.32
N ASP A 24 -7.97 7.78 -18.13
CA ASP A 24 -9.09 6.85 -18.20
C ASP A 24 -9.03 5.85 -17.03
N LEU A 25 -9.92 6.06 -16.06
CA LEU A 25 -10.04 5.21 -14.88
C LEU A 25 -10.41 3.76 -15.23
N SER A 26 -11.20 3.54 -16.29
CA SER A 26 -11.62 2.20 -16.69
C SER A 26 -10.43 1.40 -17.17
N ARG A 27 -9.62 2.02 -18.03
CA ARG A 27 -8.40 1.43 -18.59
C ARG A 27 -7.33 1.18 -17.53
N MET A 28 -7.23 2.07 -16.54
CA MET A 28 -6.36 1.89 -15.38
C MET A 28 -6.78 0.67 -14.55
N CYS A 29 -8.08 0.48 -14.32
CA CYS A 29 -8.58 -0.67 -13.57
C CYS A 29 -8.37 -1.98 -14.32
N GLU A 30 -8.60 -2.01 -15.63
CA GLU A 30 -8.33 -3.19 -16.47
C GLU A 30 -6.87 -3.59 -16.39
N ARG A 31 -5.94 -2.63 -16.53
CA ARG A 31 -4.50 -2.91 -16.45
C ARG A 31 -4.08 -3.44 -15.08
N LEU A 32 -4.66 -2.94 -14.00
CA LEU A 32 -4.40 -3.44 -12.65
C LEU A 32 -4.90 -4.88 -12.46
N ARG A 33 -6.02 -5.26 -13.10
CA ARG A 33 -6.50 -6.65 -13.09
C ARG A 33 -5.57 -7.57 -13.89
N GLU A 34 -5.12 -7.14 -15.06
CA GLU A 34 -4.15 -7.91 -15.86
C GLU A 34 -2.82 -8.11 -15.11
N ASP A 35 -2.36 -7.08 -14.40
CA ASP A 35 -1.12 -7.16 -13.60
C ASP A 35 -1.30 -8.11 -12.40
N ALA A 36 -2.48 -8.08 -11.77
CA ALA A 36 -2.85 -9.00 -10.71
C ALA A 36 -2.90 -10.47 -11.17
N GLU A 37 -3.39 -10.73 -12.38
CA GLU A 37 -3.41 -12.07 -12.97
C GLU A 37 -2.00 -12.56 -13.34
N LYS A 38 -1.13 -11.66 -13.81
CA LYS A 38 0.26 -11.99 -14.17
C LYS A 38 1.17 -12.17 -12.96
N HIS A 39 0.89 -11.46 -11.88
CA HIS A 39 1.71 -11.42 -10.67
C HIS A 39 0.91 -11.72 -9.41
N PRO A 40 0.36 -12.94 -9.27
CA PRO A 40 -0.42 -13.32 -8.09
C PRO A 40 0.41 -13.25 -6.78
N GLU A 41 1.73 -13.38 -6.86
CA GLU A 41 2.67 -13.26 -5.73
C GLU A 41 2.70 -11.87 -5.08
N ARG A 42 2.24 -10.84 -5.81
CA ARG A 42 2.20 -9.44 -5.31
C ARG A 42 0.86 -9.09 -4.68
N MET A 43 -0.15 -9.95 -4.79
CA MET A 43 -1.47 -9.69 -4.24
C MET A 43 -1.45 -9.86 -2.72
N VAL A 44 -1.55 -8.75 -1.99
CA VAL A 44 -1.67 -8.77 -0.53
C VAL A 44 -3.15 -8.77 -0.18
N TYR A 45 -3.63 -9.89 0.36
CA TYR A 45 -4.95 -9.93 0.99
C TYR A 45 -4.82 -9.36 2.40
N PRO A 46 -5.38 -8.18 2.68
CA PRO A 46 -5.36 -7.66 4.04
C PRO A 46 -6.06 -8.69 4.95
N PRO A 47 -5.53 -8.96 6.15
CA PRO A 47 -6.21 -9.81 7.11
C PRO A 47 -7.59 -9.22 7.35
N SER A 48 -8.64 -10.01 7.11
CA SER A 48 -10.01 -9.61 7.39
C SER A 48 -10.08 -9.14 8.84
N GLN A 49 -10.89 -8.10 9.10
CA GLN A 49 -11.07 -7.49 10.44
C GLN A 49 -11.53 -8.46 11.55
N THR A 50 -11.70 -9.75 11.25
CA THR A 50 -11.92 -10.84 12.20
C THR A 50 -10.64 -11.42 12.81
N ALA A 51 -9.45 -11.07 12.32
CA ALA A 51 -8.20 -11.45 12.97
C ALA A 51 -8.03 -10.62 14.25
N ALA A 52 -8.35 -11.24 15.40
CA ALA A 52 -8.20 -10.67 16.73
C ALA A 52 -6.84 -9.95 16.89
N PRO A 53 -6.80 -8.77 17.53
CA PRO A 53 -5.57 -8.00 17.63
C PRO A 53 -4.49 -8.83 18.31
N VAL A 54 -3.35 -8.98 17.63
CA VAL A 54 -2.15 -9.63 18.17
C VAL A 54 -1.79 -8.90 19.46
N LYS A 55 -2.02 -9.56 20.62
CA LYS A 55 -1.67 -9.05 21.95
C LYS A 55 -0.18 -8.74 21.96
N ARG A 56 0.17 -7.47 21.81
CA ARG A 56 1.53 -6.97 22.06
C ARG A 56 1.85 -7.33 23.52
N ARG A 57 2.75 -8.30 23.74
CA ARG A 57 3.30 -8.57 25.06
C ARG A 57 4.10 -7.34 25.47
N THR A 58 3.50 -6.50 26.33
CA THR A 58 4.23 -5.50 27.08
C THR A 58 5.25 -6.21 27.96
N VAL A 59 6.52 -6.18 27.57
CA VAL A 59 7.63 -6.58 28.42
C VAL A 59 7.78 -5.49 29.49
N THR A 60 7.14 -5.68 30.65
CA THR A 60 7.40 -4.86 31.83
C THR A 60 8.82 -5.12 32.31
N ARG A 61 9.74 -4.20 31.99
CA ARG A 61 11.10 -4.17 32.54
C ARG A 61 10.99 -3.71 34.01
N LYS A 62 11.10 -4.63 34.95
CA LYS A 62 11.24 -4.29 36.39
C LYS A 62 12.61 -3.65 36.59
N THR A 63 12.66 -2.36 36.89
CA THR A 63 13.81 -1.69 37.50
C THR A 63 13.88 -2.11 38.96
N ALA A 64 14.87 -2.92 39.32
CA ALA A 64 15.24 -3.17 40.71
C ALA A 64 16.01 -1.95 41.24
N LYS A 65 15.72 -1.56 42.49
CA LYS A 65 16.43 -0.54 43.25
C LYS A 65 17.12 -1.22 44.43
#